data_AF-A0A1J4JCV5-F1
#
_entry.id   AF-A0A1J4JCV5-F1
#
_cell.length_a   1.000
_cell.length_b   1.000
_cell.length_c   1.000
_cell.angle_alpha   90.00
_cell.angle_beta   90.00
_cell.angle_gamma   90.00
#
_symmetry.space_group_name_H-M   'P 1'
#
loop_
_entity.id
_entity.type
_entity.pdbx_description
1 polymer ?
#
loop_
_entity_poly.entity_id
_entity_poly.type
_entity_poly.pdbx_seq_one_letter_code
_entity_poly.pdbx_strand_id
1 'polypeptide(L)'
;MIRPDKSIKIMGQKQIQKSTYQKKMTLEQLLWKIPTDLTQKYDFPELVFLASFLRSEKDIITQADAAIHALEKGYKAHANYYSQSIVKKSNYAVDSTEDAIFRRFISTHNKMCQKFNDYALHFDMLHSTKAAPLVEAYNNSFKTMYNELMKLKNMIADPIDQLLAARKSYDNHLPKLLNLTTQIARNQITPAQINQQLPKALSAVDTKLQRVQTSYLAFRAKFLEYCQAREVVFMQADILLEKSGKELKKILAEAEKIDKDMFDSKEFEQQIKERNVEPSFWNKTEPRKKKEKFFVTVVRTIEVEGHHPITPNDKYELVDACGDDWQIKDKNGQPWHVPSEFLVPLQ
;
A
#
# COMPACT_ATOMS: atom_id res chain seq x y z
N MET A 1 47.02 51.79 50.94
CA MET A 1 48.02 50.70 50.86
C MET A 1 47.34 49.37 51.12
N ILE A 2 47.47 48.44 50.16
CA ILE A 2 47.56 46.97 50.29
C ILE A 2 46.36 46.16 50.89
N ARG A 3 45.82 45.30 49.99
CA ARG A 3 45.04 44.04 50.07
C ARG A 3 45.42 43.10 51.24
N PRO A 4 44.69 42.00 51.59
CA PRO A 4 44.21 40.88 50.71
C PRO A 4 42.87 40.23 51.16
N ASP A 5 42.30 39.18 50.56
CA ASP A 5 42.26 38.60 49.22
C ASP A 5 41.12 37.55 49.27
N LYS A 6 40.43 37.31 48.14
CA LYS A 6 39.35 36.32 48.02
C LYS A 6 39.88 35.15 47.20
N SER A 7 39.71 33.92 47.69
CA SER A 7 39.89 32.70 46.89
C SER A 7 38.79 31.68 47.19
N ILE A 8 37.86 31.55 46.25
CA ILE A 8 36.86 30.48 46.15
C ILE A 8 37.37 29.43 45.16
N LYS A 9 37.28 28.17 45.58
CA LYS A 9 37.56 26.94 44.80
C LYS A 9 36.47 26.68 43.75
N ILE A 10 36.87 25.95 42.70
CA ILE A 10 36.24 24.79 42.02
C ILE A 10 36.64 24.86 40.52
N MET A 11 37.70 24.17 40.10
CA MET A 11 37.76 22.79 39.57
C MET A 11 36.79 22.46 38.43
N GLY A 12 37.37 22.05 37.29
CA GLY A 12 36.74 21.05 36.40
C GLY A 12 36.44 21.51 34.98
N GLN A 13 37.43 21.38 34.09
CA GLN A 13 37.31 21.65 32.66
C GLN A 13 36.52 20.56 31.90
N LYS A 14 35.71 21.04 30.95
CA LYS A 14 35.51 20.57 29.56
C LYS A 14 35.47 19.05 29.29
N GLN A 15 34.26 18.58 28.98
CA GLN A 15 34.01 17.75 27.79
C GLN A 15 32.78 18.30 27.05
N ILE A 16 33.03 19.11 26.02
CA ILE A 16 32.02 19.49 25.02
C ILE A 16 32.02 18.37 23.99
N GLN A 17 31.16 17.37 24.18
CA GLN A 17 30.76 16.51 23.07
C GLN A 17 29.87 17.33 22.13
N LYS A 18 30.30 17.42 20.87
CA LYS A 18 29.53 17.93 19.74
C LYS A 18 28.26 17.09 19.59
N SER A 19 27.18 17.55 20.21
CA SER A 19 25.84 17.15 19.82
C SER A 19 25.41 18.06 18.68
N THR A 20 25.61 17.59 17.45
CA THR A 20 24.95 18.13 16.26
C THR A 20 23.45 17.86 16.41
N TYR A 21 22.77 18.65 17.24
CA TYR A 21 21.32 18.74 17.19
C TYR A 21 20.97 19.35 15.84
N GLN A 22 20.60 18.49 14.89
CA GLN A 22 19.73 18.88 13.80
C GLN A 22 18.51 19.53 14.45
N LYS A 23 18.53 20.86 14.53
CA LYS A 23 17.38 21.67 14.91
C LYS A 23 16.34 21.39 13.82
N LYS A 24 15.40 20.49 14.11
CA LYS A 24 14.19 20.29 13.30
C LYS A 24 13.63 21.69 13.03
N MET A 25 13.76 22.18 11.81
CA MET A 25 13.01 23.36 11.38
C MET A 25 11.54 23.00 11.54
N THR A 26 10.82 23.74 12.38
CA THR A 26 9.37 23.57 12.49
C THR A 26 8.73 24.06 11.19
N LEU A 27 7.62 23.43 10.78
CA LEU A 27 6.87 23.82 9.57
C LEU A 27 6.56 25.33 9.56
N GLU A 28 6.31 25.86 10.75
CA GLU A 28 6.13 27.28 11.08
C GLU A 28 7.24 28.20 10.55
N GLN A 29 8.51 27.77 10.59
CA GLN A 29 9.67 28.55 10.17
C GLN A 29 9.85 28.57 8.64
N LEU A 30 9.28 27.59 7.93
CA LEU A 30 9.37 27.49 6.47
C LEU A 30 8.31 28.34 5.74
N LEU A 31 7.26 28.78 6.44
CA LEU A 31 6.04 29.34 5.85
C LEU A 31 5.81 30.82 6.17
N TRP A 32 6.69 31.45 6.96
CA TRP A 32 6.55 32.84 7.36
C TRP A 32 7.05 33.81 6.27
N LYS A 33 6.14 34.30 5.44
CA LYS A 33 6.28 35.59 4.76
C LYS A 33 4.96 36.35 4.81
N ILE A 34 4.94 37.48 5.51
CA ILE A 34 3.89 38.49 5.28
C ILE A 34 3.99 38.87 3.80
N PRO A 35 2.89 38.87 3.04
CA PRO A 35 2.86 39.37 1.68
C PRO A 35 3.46 40.79 1.57
N THR A 36 4.73 40.91 1.18
CA THR A 36 5.37 42.22 0.94
C THR A 36 5.14 42.68 -0.49
N ASP A 37 4.83 41.76 -1.40
CA ASP A 37 4.55 42.04 -2.80
C ASP A 37 3.15 41.54 -3.19
N LEU A 38 2.17 42.44 -3.16
CA LEU A 38 0.78 42.17 -3.55
C LEU A 38 0.58 42.05 -5.08
N THR A 39 1.64 42.00 -5.89
CA THR A 39 1.51 41.78 -7.35
C THR A 39 1.47 40.29 -7.72
N GLN A 40 1.84 39.41 -6.79
CA GLN A 40 1.80 37.96 -6.98
C GLN A 40 0.46 37.39 -6.52
N LYS A 41 -0.02 36.36 -7.25
CA LYS A 41 -1.19 35.59 -6.84
C LYS A 41 -0.80 34.76 -5.60
N TYR A 42 -1.39 35.07 -4.44
CA TYR A 42 -1.12 34.34 -3.20
C TYR A 42 -1.99 33.08 -3.15
N ASP A 43 -1.38 31.93 -3.47
CA ASP A 43 -2.06 30.63 -3.43
C ASP A 43 -1.88 29.90 -2.07
N PHE A 44 -1.55 30.64 -0.98
CA PHE A 44 -1.36 30.12 0.39
C PHE A 44 -0.64 28.76 0.43
N PRO A 45 0.65 28.71 0.01
CA PRO A 45 1.38 27.47 -0.21
C PRO A 45 1.42 26.57 1.03
N GLU A 46 1.35 27.14 2.23
CA GLU A 46 1.25 26.42 3.48
C GLU A 46 0.00 25.54 3.57
N LEU A 47 -1.16 26.05 3.16
CA LEU A 47 -2.43 25.33 3.22
C LEU A 47 -2.45 24.21 2.18
N VAL A 48 -1.92 24.50 0.98
CA VAL A 48 -1.79 23.52 -0.11
C VAL A 48 -0.85 22.38 0.29
N PHE A 49 0.29 22.72 0.88
CA PHE A 49 1.25 21.75 1.39
C PHE A 49 0.60 20.84 2.44
N LEU A 50 -0.03 21.43 3.47
CA LEU A 50 -0.63 20.65 4.56
C LEU A 50 -1.76 19.75 4.07
N ALA A 51 -2.64 20.24 3.19
CA ALA A 51 -3.70 19.43 2.59
C ALA A 51 -3.13 18.24 1.79
N SER A 52 -2.06 18.47 1.04
CA SER A 52 -1.40 17.43 0.25
C SER A 52 -0.71 16.40 1.14
N PHE A 53 -0.05 16.85 2.21
CA PHE A 53 0.61 15.99 3.18
C PHE A 53 -0.38 15.08 3.91
N LEU A 54 -1.50 15.65 4.41
CA LEU A 54 -2.58 14.88 5.04
C LEU A 54 -3.22 13.86 4.08
N ARG A 55 -3.32 14.18 2.78
CA ARG A 55 -3.78 13.22 1.77
C ARG A 55 -2.77 12.08 1.59
N SER A 56 -1.48 12.38 1.50
CA SER A 56 -0.44 11.36 1.40
C SER A 56 -0.47 10.39 2.59
N GLU A 57 -0.66 10.90 3.80
CA GLU A 57 -0.75 10.08 5.01
C GLU A 57 -2.02 9.22 5.04
N LYS A 58 -3.16 9.76 4.58
CA LYS A 58 -4.37 8.96 4.35
C LYS A 58 -4.09 7.77 3.42
N ASP A 59 -3.37 8.01 2.33
CA ASP A 59 -3.09 6.98 1.34
C ASP A 59 -2.19 5.89 1.94
N ILE A 60 -1.18 6.26 2.72
CA ILE A 60 -0.30 5.32 3.44
C ILE A 60 -1.09 4.46 4.42
N ILE A 61 -1.95 5.05 5.26
CA ILE A 61 -2.77 4.32 6.23
C ILE A 61 -3.72 3.36 5.51
N THR A 62 -4.32 3.79 4.40
CA THR A 62 -5.23 2.96 3.60
C THR A 62 -4.49 1.80 2.92
N GLN A 63 -3.27 2.03 2.43
CA GLN A 63 -2.44 0.98 1.84
C GLN A 63 -2.02 -0.07 2.88
N ALA A 64 -1.71 0.36 4.10
CA ALA A 64 -1.37 -0.56 5.18
C ALA A 64 -2.56 -1.47 5.54
N ASP A 65 -3.76 -0.91 5.65
CA ASP A 65 -4.99 -1.65 5.86
C ASP A 65 -5.24 -2.69 4.74
N ALA A 66 -5.13 -2.26 3.48
CA ALA A 66 -5.28 -3.14 2.33
C ALA A 66 -4.23 -4.27 2.31
N ALA A 67 -2.99 -3.99 2.71
CA ALA A 67 -1.93 -5.00 2.80
C ALA A 67 -2.24 -6.04 3.89
N ILE A 68 -2.69 -5.61 5.07
CA ILE A 68 -3.09 -6.50 6.17
C ILE A 68 -4.26 -7.40 5.73
N HIS A 69 -5.26 -6.82 5.06
CA HIS A 69 -6.38 -7.59 4.54
C HIS A 69 -5.97 -8.55 3.40
N ALA A 70 -4.98 -8.18 2.59
CA ALA A 70 -4.42 -9.08 1.58
C ALA A 70 -3.68 -10.27 2.20
N LEU A 71 -2.95 -10.05 3.31
CA LEU A 71 -2.30 -11.12 4.08
C LEU A 71 -3.33 -12.10 4.63
N GLU A 72 -4.43 -11.62 5.26
CA GLU A 72 -5.54 -12.46 5.71
C GLU A 72 -6.05 -13.38 4.59
N LYS A 73 -6.38 -12.80 3.43
CA LYS A 73 -6.83 -13.55 2.26
C LYS A 73 -5.80 -14.56 1.75
N GLY A 74 -4.52 -14.19 1.75
CA GLY A 74 -3.43 -15.07 1.36
C GLY A 74 -3.33 -16.30 2.25
N TYR A 75 -3.28 -16.09 3.57
CA TYR A 75 -3.25 -17.17 4.55
C TYR A 75 -4.49 -18.08 4.45
N LYS A 76 -5.68 -17.49 4.29
CA LYS A 76 -6.93 -18.25 4.10
C LYS A 76 -6.96 -19.07 2.81
N ALA A 77 -6.45 -18.51 1.71
CA ALA A 77 -6.34 -19.23 0.44
C ALA A 77 -5.38 -20.42 0.55
N HIS A 78 -4.24 -20.25 1.22
CA HIS A 78 -3.32 -21.34 1.51
C HIS A 78 -3.95 -22.43 2.39
N ALA A 79 -4.69 -22.07 3.44
CA ALA A 79 -5.42 -23.05 4.24
C ALA A 79 -6.39 -23.88 3.37
N ASN A 80 -7.16 -23.21 2.50
CA ASN A 80 -8.09 -23.88 1.60
C ASN A 80 -7.38 -24.85 0.63
N TYR A 81 -6.26 -24.44 0.04
CA TYR A 81 -5.48 -25.30 -0.85
C TYR A 81 -4.98 -26.57 -0.15
N TYR A 82 -4.48 -26.44 1.08
CA TYR A 82 -4.05 -27.59 1.88
C TYR A 82 -5.24 -28.49 2.26
N SER A 83 -6.38 -27.91 2.61
CA SER A 83 -7.58 -28.66 2.97
C SER A 83 -8.09 -29.58 1.84
N GLN A 84 -8.00 -29.12 0.58
CA GLN A 84 -8.44 -29.84 -0.61
C GLN A 84 -7.48 -30.96 -1.03
N SER A 85 -6.21 -30.86 -0.65
CA SER A 85 -5.17 -31.83 -1.00
C SER A 85 -5.17 -33.07 -0.10
N ILE A 86 -6.01 -33.10 0.95
CA ILE A 86 -6.13 -34.24 1.86
C ILE A 86 -7.08 -35.27 1.25
N VAL A 87 -6.51 -36.41 0.84
CA VAL A 87 -7.28 -37.61 0.50
C VAL A 87 -8.13 -38.00 1.72
N LYS A 88 -9.45 -38.12 1.53
CA LYS A 88 -10.38 -38.58 2.59
C LYS A 88 -9.85 -39.90 3.16
N LYS A 89 -9.67 -39.96 4.48
CA LYS A 89 -9.20 -41.14 5.23
C LYS A 89 -9.90 -42.39 4.70
N SER A 90 -9.16 -43.30 4.07
CA SER A 90 -9.67 -44.66 3.86
C SER A 90 -9.52 -45.41 5.18
N ASN A 91 -10.60 -46.04 5.68
CA ASN A 91 -10.64 -46.78 6.95
C ASN A 91 -9.81 -48.09 6.95
N TYR A 92 -8.84 -48.25 6.06
CA TYR A 92 -7.99 -49.43 6.03
C TYR A 92 -6.94 -49.32 7.16
N ALA A 93 -7.08 -50.19 8.15
CA ALA A 93 -6.03 -50.47 9.10
C ALA A 93 -5.02 -51.40 8.44
N VAL A 94 -3.77 -50.97 8.26
CA VAL A 94 -2.65 -51.89 8.02
C VAL A 94 -1.39 -51.32 8.66
N ASP A 95 -0.83 -52.05 9.63
CA ASP A 95 0.39 -51.76 10.39
C ASP A 95 1.68 -51.85 9.54
N SER A 96 1.73 -51.17 8.39
CA SER A 96 2.96 -51.07 7.58
C SER A 96 3.73 -49.78 7.90
N THR A 97 5.05 -49.82 7.77
CA THR A 97 5.92 -48.64 7.93
C THR A 97 5.55 -47.53 6.94
N GLU A 98 5.01 -47.89 5.78
CA GLU A 98 4.53 -46.97 4.75
C GLU A 98 3.23 -46.27 5.16
N ASP A 99 2.29 -46.97 5.79
CA ASP A 99 1.06 -46.37 6.35
C ASP A 99 1.41 -45.39 7.49
N ALA A 100 2.41 -45.71 8.32
CA ALA A 100 2.89 -44.80 9.36
C ALA A 100 3.48 -43.49 8.77
N ILE A 101 4.25 -43.59 7.67
CA ILE A 101 4.79 -42.42 6.96
C ILE A 101 3.67 -41.60 6.32
N PHE A 102 2.70 -42.25 5.68
CA PHE A 102 1.57 -41.59 5.04
C PHE A 102 0.66 -40.89 6.07
N ARG A 103 0.35 -41.54 7.20
CA ARG A 103 -0.39 -40.92 8.32
C ARG A 103 0.35 -39.74 8.93
N ARG A 104 1.68 -39.83 9.06
CA ARG A 104 2.51 -38.70 9.51
C ARG A 104 2.43 -37.54 8.52
N PHE A 105 2.54 -37.81 7.22
CA PHE A 105 2.38 -36.78 6.18
C PHE A 105 1.00 -36.10 6.24
N ILE A 106 -0.09 -36.86 6.33
CA ILE A 106 -1.45 -36.31 6.48
C ILE A 106 -1.59 -35.49 7.76
N SER A 107 -1.07 -35.98 8.89
CA SER A 107 -1.11 -35.27 10.17
C SER A 107 -0.35 -33.94 10.09
N THR A 108 0.84 -33.94 9.52
CA THR A 108 1.65 -32.75 9.23
C THR A 108 0.88 -31.76 8.32
N HIS A 109 0.23 -32.27 7.26
CA HIS A 109 -0.55 -31.44 6.34
C HIS A 109 -1.76 -30.77 7.02
N ASN A 110 -2.47 -31.52 7.88
CA ASN A 110 -3.58 -31.00 8.68
C ASN A 110 -3.12 -29.90 9.65
N LYS A 111 -1.99 -30.11 10.34
CA LYS A 111 -1.41 -29.10 11.22
C LYS A 111 -1.05 -27.82 10.47
N MET A 112 -0.54 -27.92 9.25
CA MET A 112 -0.28 -26.75 8.40
C MET A 112 -1.56 -26.03 8.02
N CYS A 113 -2.59 -26.76 7.59
CA CYS A 113 -3.89 -26.16 7.28
C CYS A 113 -4.46 -25.39 8.49
N GLN A 114 -4.37 -25.97 9.69
CA GLN A 114 -4.80 -25.31 10.92
C GLN A 114 -3.99 -24.04 11.20
N LYS A 115 -2.66 -24.10 11.10
CA LYS A 115 -1.80 -22.91 11.25
C LYS A 115 -2.19 -21.80 10.27
N PHE A 116 -2.30 -22.09 8.98
CA PHE A 116 -2.72 -21.09 7.99
C PHE A 116 -4.06 -20.44 8.35
N ASN A 117 -5.02 -21.21 8.88
CA ASN A 117 -6.29 -20.67 9.37
C ASN A 117 -6.11 -19.79 10.63
N ASP A 118 -5.29 -20.20 11.58
CA ASP A 118 -5.02 -19.43 12.80
C ASP A 118 -4.35 -18.08 12.47
N TYR A 119 -3.39 -18.06 11.54
CA TYR A 119 -2.77 -16.83 11.07
C TYR A 119 -3.75 -15.93 10.32
N ALA A 120 -4.61 -16.51 9.46
CA ALA A 120 -5.68 -15.74 8.81
C ALA A 120 -6.62 -15.09 9.84
N LEU A 121 -6.99 -15.80 10.91
CA LEU A 121 -7.79 -15.27 12.01
C LEU A 121 -7.07 -14.14 12.75
N HIS A 122 -5.77 -14.27 13.03
CA HIS A 122 -5.01 -13.20 13.67
C HIS A 122 -4.95 -11.93 12.81
N PHE A 123 -4.76 -12.07 11.50
CA PHE A 123 -4.82 -10.91 10.59
C PHE A 123 -6.23 -10.32 10.48
N ASP A 124 -7.29 -11.14 10.48
CA ASP A 124 -8.68 -10.66 10.51
C ASP A 124 -8.98 -9.85 11.78
N MET A 125 -8.52 -10.33 12.94
CA MET A 125 -8.63 -9.57 14.19
C MET A 125 -7.84 -8.26 14.15
N LEU A 126 -6.59 -8.28 13.65
CA LEU A 126 -5.77 -7.08 13.52
C LEU A 126 -6.44 -6.04 12.61
N HIS A 127 -6.99 -6.50 11.48
CA HIS A 127 -7.73 -5.67 10.54
C HIS A 127 -8.98 -5.06 11.19
N SER A 128 -9.87 -5.90 11.72
CA SER A 128 -11.19 -5.47 12.24
C SER A 128 -11.10 -4.61 13.51
N THR A 129 -10.13 -4.87 14.39
CA THR A 129 -10.04 -4.19 15.68
C THR A 129 -9.08 -2.98 15.69
N LYS A 130 -8.15 -2.89 14.74
CA LYS A 130 -7.12 -1.83 14.74
C LYS A 130 -6.99 -1.10 13.39
N ALA A 131 -6.75 -1.82 12.29
CA ALA A 131 -6.47 -1.18 11.00
C ALA A 131 -7.68 -0.43 10.42
N ALA A 132 -8.82 -1.10 10.25
CA ALA A 132 -10.03 -0.49 9.72
C ALA A 132 -10.56 0.66 10.62
N PRO A 133 -10.60 0.53 11.96
CA PRO A 133 -10.92 1.65 12.84
C PRO A 133 -9.97 2.85 12.71
N LEU A 134 -8.66 2.62 12.50
CA LEU A 134 -7.70 3.70 12.27
C LEU A 134 -7.99 4.43 10.95
N VAL A 135 -8.29 3.70 9.87
CA VAL A 135 -8.68 4.27 8.57
C VAL A 135 -9.93 5.13 8.72
N GLU A 136 -10.97 4.63 9.41
CA GLU A 136 -12.20 5.38 9.62
C GLU A 136 -11.98 6.65 10.45
N ALA A 137 -11.27 6.53 11.58
CA ALA A 137 -10.94 7.65 12.45
C ALA A 137 -10.13 8.72 11.70
N TYR A 138 -9.10 8.31 10.94
CA TYR A 138 -8.30 9.22 10.15
C TYR A 138 -9.12 9.92 9.07
N ASN A 139 -9.98 9.19 8.36
CA ASN A 139 -10.85 9.76 7.32
C ASN A 139 -11.80 10.82 7.88
N ASN A 140 -12.36 10.60 9.07
CA ASN A 140 -13.24 11.56 9.72
C ASN A 140 -12.46 12.81 10.14
N SER A 141 -11.30 12.65 10.78
CA SER A 141 -10.43 13.78 11.14
C SER A 141 -9.91 14.53 9.92
N PHE A 142 -9.55 13.83 8.84
CA PHE A 142 -9.10 14.42 7.57
C PHE A 142 -10.17 15.33 6.96
N LYS A 143 -11.44 14.89 6.92
CA LYS A 143 -12.56 15.71 6.42
C LYS A 143 -12.71 17.00 7.24
N THR A 144 -12.65 16.90 8.56
CA THR A 144 -12.72 18.06 9.46
C THR A 144 -11.56 19.00 9.19
N MET A 145 -10.32 18.49 9.14
CA MET A 145 -9.12 19.28 8.84
C MET A 145 -9.20 19.98 7.48
N TYR A 146 -9.66 19.28 6.45
CA TYR A 146 -9.82 19.85 5.11
C TYR A 146 -10.82 21.01 5.09
N ASN A 147 -11.93 20.87 5.82
CA ASN A 147 -12.92 21.93 5.96
C ASN A 147 -12.33 23.15 6.70
N GLU A 148 -11.54 22.93 7.76
CA GLU A 148 -10.86 24.02 8.46
C GLU A 148 -9.83 24.74 7.56
N LEU A 149 -9.07 24.00 6.74
CA LEU A 149 -8.16 24.60 5.76
C LEU A 149 -8.92 25.44 4.71
N MET A 150 -10.09 24.99 4.27
CA MET A 150 -10.93 25.77 3.36
C MET A 150 -11.49 27.03 4.03
N LYS A 151 -11.90 26.97 5.30
CA LYS A 151 -12.31 28.15 6.06
C LYS A 151 -11.18 29.17 6.18
N LEU A 152 -9.96 28.71 6.49
CA LEU A 152 -8.77 29.55 6.54
C LEU A 152 -8.50 30.26 5.21
N LYS A 153 -8.58 29.53 4.09
CA LYS A 153 -8.44 30.10 2.75
C LYS A 153 -9.51 31.17 2.48
N ASN A 154 -10.77 30.87 2.80
CA ASN A 154 -11.88 31.78 2.52
C ASN A 154 -11.86 33.04 3.41
N MET A 155 -11.30 32.95 4.62
CA MET A 155 -11.18 34.09 5.55
C MET A 155 -10.42 35.28 4.96
N ILE A 156 -9.45 35.00 4.08
CA ILE A 156 -8.52 35.99 3.51
C ILE A 156 -8.71 36.22 2.02
N ALA A 157 -9.45 35.35 1.33
CA ALA A 157 -9.72 35.46 -0.11
C ALA A 157 -10.47 36.77 -0.46
N ASP A 158 -11.62 37.02 0.16
CA ASP A 158 -12.39 38.24 -0.16
C ASP A 158 -11.65 39.52 0.20
N PRO A 159 -11.03 39.65 1.40
CA PRO A 159 -10.28 40.85 1.75
C PRO A 159 -9.08 41.12 0.84
N ILE A 160 -8.34 40.09 0.42
CA ILE A 160 -7.20 40.28 -0.49
C ILE A 160 -7.66 40.68 -1.88
N ASP A 161 -8.74 40.07 -2.41
CA ASP A 161 -9.29 40.41 -3.72
C ASP A 161 -9.80 41.87 -3.77
N GLN A 162 -10.46 42.31 -2.69
CA GLN A 162 -10.90 43.72 -2.57
C GLN A 162 -9.71 44.69 -2.56
N LEU A 163 -8.63 44.35 -1.85
CA LEU A 163 -7.41 45.14 -1.81
C LEU A 163 -6.74 45.21 -3.20
N LEU A 164 -6.63 44.08 -3.90
CA LEU A 164 -6.07 44.02 -5.25
C LEU A 164 -6.90 44.85 -6.24
N ALA A 165 -8.23 44.76 -6.16
CA ALA A 165 -9.13 45.56 -6.99
C ALA A 165 -9.03 47.06 -6.71
N ALA A 166 -8.96 47.45 -5.43
CA ALA A 166 -8.76 48.84 -5.02
C ALA A 166 -7.42 49.38 -5.54
N ARG A 167 -6.34 48.60 -5.39
CA ARG A 167 -4.99 48.95 -5.87
C ARG A 167 -4.98 49.13 -7.38
N LYS A 168 -5.52 48.16 -8.14
CA LYS A 168 -5.64 48.26 -9.60
C LYS A 168 -6.41 49.52 -10.03
N SER A 169 -7.46 49.89 -9.29
CA SER A 169 -8.20 51.12 -9.57
C SER A 169 -7.35 52.37 -9.34
N TYR A 170 -6.58 52.42 -8.26
CA TYR A 170 -5.64 53.51 -7.97
C TYR A 170 -4.54 53.61 -9.04
N ASP A 171 -3.91 52.49 -9.38
CA ASP A 171 -2.84 52.40 -10.39
C ASP A 171 -3.31 52.82 -11.79
N ASN A 172 -4.60 52.71 -12.09
CA ASN A 172 -5.19 53.21 -13.35
C ASN A 172 -5.44 54.74 -13.36
N HIS A 173 -5.52 55.40 -12.19
CA HIS A 173 -5.82 56.83 -12.08
C HIS A 173 -4.57 57.68 -11.81
N LEU A 174 -3.59 57.15 -11.09
CA LEU A 174 -2.34 57.84 -10.80
C LEU A 174 -1.59 58.28 -12.08
N PRO A 175 -1.42 57.45 -13.12
CA PRO A 175 -0.79 57.87 -14.37
C PRO A 175 -1.54 58.99 -15.08
N LYS A 176 -2.88 59.03 -14.98
CA LYS A 176 -3.68 60.11 -15.59
C LYS A 176 -3.39 61.45 -14.92
N LEU A 177 -3.28 61.45 -13.59
CA LEU A 177 -2.87 62.63 -12.83
C LEU A 177 -1.45 63.05 -13.19
N LEU A 178 -0.49 62.11 -13.24
CA LEU A 178 0.91 62.38 -13.62
C LEU A 178 1.04 62.93 -15.05
N ASN A 179 0.23 62.43 -15.98
CA ASN A 179 0.24 62.91 -17.35
C ASN A 179 -0.35 64.33 -17.43
N LEU A 180 -1.44 64.59 -16.68
CA LEU A 180 -2.01 65.93 -16.58
C LEU A 180 -1.00 66.92 -15.99
N THR A 181 -0.32 66.60 -14.87
CA THR A 181 0.71 67.47 -14.29
C THR A 181 1.90 67.69 -15.23
N THR A 182 2.28 66.67 -16.02
CA THR A 182 3.32 66.81 -17.05
C THR A 182 2.89 67.76 -18.18
N GLN A 183 1.64 67.67 -18.62
CA GLN A 183 1.08 68.59 -19.63
C GLN A 183 0.99 70.03 -19.12
N ILE A 184 0.64 70.21 -17.83
CA ILE A 184 0.66 71.52 -17.15
C ILE A 184 2.08 72.10 -17.16
N ALA A 185 3.07 71.31 -16.71
CA ALA A 185 4.47 71.76 -16.65
C ALA A 185 5.05 72.11 -18.03
N ARG A 186 4.54 71.50 -19.11
CA ARG A 186 4.92 71.76 -20.49
C ARG A 186 4.07 72.84 -21.18
N ASN A 187 3.17 73.52 -20.45
CA ASN A 187 2.23 74.52 -20.99
C ASN A 187 1.37 74.01 -22.17
N GLN A 188 1.05 72.70 -22.20
CA GLN A 188 0.29 72.07 -23.28
C GLN A 188 -1.24 72.19 -23.11
N ILE A 189 -1.70 72.79 -22.02
CA ILE A 189 -3.11 72.92 -21.64
C ILE A 189 -3.40 74.32 -21.09
N THR A 190 -4.60 74.81 -21.35
CA THR A 190 -5.00 76.19 -21.01
C THR A 190 -5.32 76.35 -19.52
N PRO A 191 -5.15 77.56 -18.95
CA PRO A 191 -5.48 77.82 -17.54
C PRO A 191 -6.92 77.44 -17.14
N ALA A 192 -7.88 77.65 -18.05
CA ALA A 192 -9.28 77.25 -17.82
C ALA A 192 -9.46 75.72 -17.72
N GLN A 193 -8.76 74.95 -18.55
CA GLN A 193 -8.77 73.48 -18.48
C GLN A 193 -8.09 72.97 -17.21
N ILE A 194 -7.00 73.61 -16.77
CA ILE A 194 -6.31 73.26 -15.52
C ILE A 194 -7.27 73.39 -14.33
N ASN A 195 -7.93 74.54 -14.20
CA ASN A 195 -8.86 74.81 -13.11
C ASN A 195 -10.05 73.83 -13.06
N GLN A 196 -10.46 73.26 -14.21
CA GLN A 196 -11.51 72.23 -14.24
C GLN A 196 -10.99 70.80 -14.02
N GLN A 197 -9.86 70.43 -14.61
CA GLN A 197 -9.43 69.02 -14.69
C GLN A 197 -8.55 68.61 -13.50
N LEU A 198 -7.70 69.50 -13.01
CA LEU A 198 -6.75 69.18 -11.94
C LEU A 198 -7.46 68.85 -10.61
N PRO A 199 -8.45 69.62 -10.12
CA PRO A 199 -9.15 69.29 -8.89
C PRO A 199 -9.91 67.95 -8.99
N LYS A 200 -10.50 67.66 -10.16
CA LYS A 200 -11.20 66.39 -10.41
C LYS A 200 -10.23 65.21 -10.40
N ALA A 201 -9.08 65.33 -11.05
CA ALA A 201 -8.06 64.28 -11.08
C ALA A 201 -7.46 64.03 -9.69
N LEU A 202 -7.16 65.09 -8.93
CA LEU A 202 -6.66 64.98 -7.55
C LEU A 202 -7.69 64.31 -6.64
N SER A 203 -8.95 64.77 -6.67
CA SER A 203 -10.03 64.19 -5.87
C SER A 203 -10.28 62.71 -6.21
N ALA A 204 -10.19 62.34 -7.50
CA ALA A 204 -10.32 60.95 -7.91
C ALA A 204 -9.18 60.09 -7.35
N VAL A 205 -7.92 60.53 -7.48
CA VAL A 205 -6.76 59.79 -6.96
C VAL A 205 -6.82 59.67 -5.44
N ASP A 206 -7.17 60.75 -4.73
CA ASP A 206 -7.31 60.73 -3.27
C ASP A 206 -8.40 59.76 -2.81
N THR A 207 -9.58 59.78 -3.45
CA THR A 207 -10.66 58.83 -3.18
C THR A 207 -10.22 57.37 -3.42
N LYS A 208 -9.45 57.11 -4.48
CA LYS A 208 -8.92 55.76 -4.74
C LYS A 208 -7.87 55.36 -3.71
N LEU A 209 -7.01 56.28 -3.28
CA LEU A 209 -6.00 56.04 -2.25
C LEU A 209 -6.65 55.71 -0.91
N GLN A 210 -7.66 56.48 -0.50
CA GLN A 210 -8.44 56.20 0.70
C GLN A 210 -9.06 54.80 0.64
N ARG A 211 -9.63 54.41 -0.51
CA ARG A 211 -10.18 53.06 -0.69
C ARG A 211 -9.10 51.97 -0.55
N VAL A 212 -7.89 52.18 -1.09
CA VAL A 212 -6.76 51.26 -0.89
C VAL A 212 -6.41 51.14 0.60
N GLN A 213 -6.31 52.26 1.32
CA GLN A 213 -6.02 52.26 2.75
C GLN A 213 -7.09 51.52 3.55
N THR A 214 -8.37 51.78 3.30
CA THR A 214 -9.49 51.08 3.95
C THR A 214 -9.44 49.58 3.68
N SER A 215 -9.25 49.16 2.42
CA SER A 215 -9.15 47.75 2.06
C SER A 215 -7.91 47.09 2.67
N TYR A 216 -6.78 47.80 2.78
CA TYR A 216 -5.58 47.28 3.41
C TYR A 216 -5.77 47.05 4.92
N LEU A 217 -6.42 47.99 5.62
CA LEU A 217 -6.71 47.83 7.04
C LEU A 217 -7.67 46.66 7.30
N ALA A 218 -8.70 46.51 6.46
CA ALA A 218 -9.62 45.38 6.52
C ALA A 218 -8.91 44.04 6.27
N PHE A 219 -8.08 43.96 5.22
CA PHE A 219 -7.22 42.80 4.95
C PHE A 219 -6.29 42.49 6.13
N ARG A 220 -5.59 43.50 6.67
CA ARG A 220 -4.64 43.32 7.77
C ARG A 220 -5.33 42.75 9.02
N ALA A 221 -6.51 43.23 9.36
CA ALA A 221 -7.28 42.69 10.48
C ALA A 221 -7.62 41.21 10.26
N LYS A 222 -8.14 40.86 9.08
CA LYS A 222 -8.47 39.47 8.73
C LYS A 222 -7.24 38.57 8.61
N PHE A 223 -6.11 39.11 8.17
CA PHE A 223 -4.86 38.37 8.10
C PHE A 223 -4.32 38.03 9.50
N LEU A 224 -4.51 38.90 10.50
CA LEU A 224 -4.16 38.60 11.89
C LEU A 224 -5.04 37.47 12.46
N GLU A 225 -6.36 37.53 12.21
CA GLU A 225 -7.29 36.44 12.56
C GLU A 225 -6.88 35.12 11.89
N TYR A 226 -6.50 35.17 10.60
CA TYR A 226 -6.00 34.03 9.86
C TYR A 226 -4.74 33.43 10.50
N CYS A 227 -3.75 34.25 10.86
CA CYS A 227 -2.53 33.76 11.49
C CYS A 227 -2.82 32.97 12.78
N GLN A 228 -3.71 33.51 13.62
CA GLN A 228 -4.10 32.87 14.88
C GLN A 228 -4.85 31.56 14.63
N ALA A 229 -5.84 31.57 13.73
CA ALA A 229 -6.61 30.37 13.40
C ALA A 229 -5.73 29.30 12.72
N ARG A 230 -4.78 29.72 11.87
CA ARG A 230 -3.82 28.83 11.19
C ARG A 230 -2.98 28.06 12.19
N GLU A 231 -2.43 28.73 13.21
CA GLU A 231 -1.63 28.06 14.24
C GLU A 231 -2.42 26.95 14.94
N VAL A 232 -3.68 27.20 15.28
CA VAL A 232 -4.56 26.20 15.89
C VAL A 232 -4.78 25.01 14.96
N VAL A 233 -5.12 25.25 13.69
CA VAL A 233 -5.34 24.19 12.69
C VAL A 233 -4.06 23.38 12.46
N PHE A 234 -2.90 24.03 12.39
CA PHE A 234 -1.63 23.35 12.16
C PHE A 234 -1.25 22.48 13.37
N MET A 235 -1.45 22.97 14.59
CA MET A 235 -1.26 22.17 15.80
C MET A 235 -2.19 20.95 15.83
N GLN A 236 -3.46 21.11 15.42
CA GLN A 236 -4.40 19.99 15.31
C GLN A 236 -3.95 18.96 14.27
N ALA A 237 -3.40 19.42 13.15
CA ALA A 237 -2.84 18.54 12.13
C ALA A 237 -1.64 17.74 12.68
N ASP A 238 -0.72 18.40 13.40
CA ASP A 238 0.44 17.74 14.01
C ASP A 238 0.01 16.66 15.00
N ILE A 239 -0.99 16.93 15.84
CA ILE A 239 -1.55 15.95 16.79
C ILE A 239 -2.16 14.76 16.04
N LEU A 240 -2.92 15.01 14.98
CA LEU A 240 -3.50 13.95 14.15
C LEU A 240 -2.41 13.07 13.53
N LEU A 241 -1.39 13.67 12.93
CA LEU A 241 -0.27 13.00 12.29
C LEU A 241 0.55 12.19 13.29
N GLU A 242 0.87 12.75 14.46
CA GLU A 242 1.61 12.04 15.50
C GLU A 242 0.82 10.84 16.03
N LYS A 243 -0.47 11.02 16.33
CA LYS A 243 -1.33 9.95 16.85
C LYS A 243 -1.49 8.82 15.83
N SER A 244 -1.86 9.17 14.60
CA SER A 244 -2.07 8.18 13.54
C SER A 244 -0.79 7.47 13.15
N GLY A 245 0.34 8.17 13.04
CA GLY A 245 1.64 7.58 12.75
C GLY A 245 2.12 6.62 13.85
N LYS A 246 1.87 6.93 15.13
CA LYS A 246 2.18 6.02 16.25
C LYS A 246 1.33 4.74 16.20
N GLU A 247 0.03 4.87 15.98
CA GLU A 247 -0.86 3.70 15.90
C GLU A 247 -0.56 2.84 14.67
N LEU A 248 -0.32 3.47 13.52
CA LEU A 248 0.07 2.76 12.30
C LEU A 248 1.34 1.92 12.52
N LYS A 249 2.37 2.50 13.16
CA LYS A 249 3.60 1.77 13.50
C LYS A 249 3.36 0.56 14.39
N LYS A 250 2.46 0.66 15.38
CA LYS A 250 2.10 -0.48 16.24
C LYS A 250 1.42 -1.57 15.44
N ILE A 251 0.47 -1.21 14.58
CA ILE A 251 -0.26 -2.14 13.72
C ILE A 251 0.71 -2.87 12.78
N LEU A 252 1.62 -2.15 12.13
CA LEU A 252 2.62 -2.75 11.24
C LEU A 252 3.59 -3.67 11.99
N ALA A 253 4.03 -3.30 13.19
CA ALA A 253 4.89 -4.16 14.00
C ALA A 253 4.17 -5.45 14.45
N GLU A 254 2.87 -5.37 14.74
CA GLU A 254 2.05 -6.53 15.07
C GLU A 254 1.83 -7.43 13.85
N ALA A 255 1.55 -6.85 12.68
CA ALA A 255 1.46 -7.58 11.42
C ALA A 255 2.77 -8.32 11.10
N GLU A 256 3.92 -7.64 11.23
CA GLU A 256 5.24 -8.23 11.01
C GLU A 256 5.51 -9.39 11.98
N LYS A 257 5.10 -9.26 13.25
CA LYS A 257 5.25 -10.32 14.23
C LYS A 257 4.39 -11.54 13.87
N ILE A 258 3.12 -11.34 13.50
CA ILE A 258 2.22 -12.42 13.07
C ILE A 258 2.85 -13.15 11.87
N ASP A 259 3.38 -12.40 10.89
CA ASP A 259 3.98 -12.99 9.69
C ASP A 259 5.29 -13.76 10.00
N LYS A 260 6.18 -13.22 10.84
CA LYS A 260 7.43 -13.88 11.22
C LYS A 260 7.22 -15.16 12.04
N ASP A 261 6.28 -15.14 12.99
CA ASP A 261 5.99 -16.29 13.84
C ASP A 261 5.59 -17.54 13.01
N MET A 262 5.02 -17.35 11.82
CA MET A 262 4.71 -18.43 10.87
C MET A 262 5.98 -19.15 10.39
N PHE A 263 6.95 -18.39 9.88
CA PHE A 263 8.14 -18.92 9.22
C PHE A 263 9.22 -19.38 10.22
N ASP A 264 9.31 -18.75 11.39
CA ASP A 264 10.29 -19.08 12.42
C ASP A 264 9.87 -20.30 13.28
N SER A 265 8.67 -20.86 13.08
CA SER A 265 8.27 -22.05 13.83
C SER A 265 9.14 -23.25 13.41
N LYS A 266 9.87 -23.85 14.36
CA LYS A 266 10.69 -25.07 14.15
C LYS A 266 9.92 -26.20 13.44
N GLU A 267 8.61 -26.21 13.62
CA GLU A 267 7.69 -27.11 12.93
C GLU A 267 7.63 -26.84 11.43
N PHE A 268 7.65 -25.60 10.95
CA PHE A 268 7.71 -25.28 9.52
C PHE A 268 9.02 -25.77 8.88
N GLU A 269 10.17 -25.53 9.53
CA GLU A 269 11.47 -26.05 9.07
C GLU A 269 11.53 -27.58 9.04
N GLN A 270 10.99 -28.25 10.06
CA GLN A 270 10.96 -29.70 10.15
C GLN A 270 10.03 -30.31 9.09
N GLN A 271 8.96 -29.61 8.73
CA GLN A 271 7.99 -30.06 7.74
C GLN A 271 8.43 -29.81 6.29
N ILE A 272 9.22 -28.77 6.01
CA ILE A 272 9.95 -28.62 4.74
C ILE A 272 10.92 -29.80 4.55
N LYS A 273 11.66 -30.18 5.61
CA LYS A 273 12.56 -31.33 5.58
C LYS A 273 11.81 -32.65 5.37
N GLU A 274 10.61 -32.82 5.95
CA GLU A 274 9.75 -34.00 5.72
C GLU A 274 9.16 -34.07 4.30
N ARG A 275 8.92 -32.92 3.64
CA ARG A 275 8.52 -32.87 2.22
C ARG A 275 9.66 -33.19 1.25
N ASN A 276 10.90 -32.91 1.64
CA ASN A 276 12.11 -33.23 0.88
C ASN A 276 12.62 -34.67 1.14
N VAL A 277 11.83 -35.51 1.79
CA VAL A 277 12.06 -36.96 1.72
C VAL A 277 11.72 -37.37 0.30
N GLU A 278 12.72 -37.32 -0.60
CA GLU A 278 12.70 -38.13 -1.81
C GLU A 278 12.26 -39.53 -1.36
N PRO A 279 11.10 -40.04 -1.81
CA PRO A 279 10.71 -41.37 -1.43
C PRO A 279 11.82 -42.29 -1.90
N SER A 280 12.49 -42.96 -0.97
CA SER A 280 13.39 -44.09 -1.27
C SER A 280 12.68 -45.18 -2.08
N PHE A 281 11.36 -45.09 -2.21
CA PHE A 281 10.51 -45.76 -3.18
C PHE A 281 10.93 -45.53 -4.65
N TRP A 282 11.31 -44.32 -5.05
CA TRP A 282 11.73 -44.02 -6.44
C TRP A 282 13.17 -44.43 -6.73
N ASN A 283 14.02 -44.53 -5.70
CA ASN A 283 15.44 -44.87 -5.83
C ASN A 283 15.73 -46.38 -5.66
N LYS A 284 14.71 -47.22 -5.41
CA LYS A 284 14.88 -48.67 -5.53
C LYS A 284 14.77 -49.05 -7.00
N THR A 285 15.91 -49.25 -7.66
CA THR A 285 15.96 -50.10 -8.85
C THR A 285 15.28 -51.42 -8.51
N GLU A 286 14.11 -51.67 -9.08
CA GLU A 286 13.45 -52.96 -8.95
C GLU A 286 14.45 -54.06 -9.35
N PRO A 287 14.64 -55.11 -8.53
CA PRO A 287 15.40 -56.25 -8.98
C PRO A 287 14.72 -56.77 -10.23
N ARG A 288 15.44 -56.84 -11.36
CA ARG A 288 14.95 -57.36 -12.64
C ARG A 288 14.36 -58.76 -12.42
N LYS A 289 13.07 -58.85 -12.09
CA LYS A 289 12.31 -60.08 -12.17
C LYS A 289 12.24 -60.40 -13.65
N LYS A 290 12.65 -61.62 -14.04
CA LYS A 290 12.40 -62.13 -15.39
C LYS A 290 10.91 -61.94 -15.64
N LYS A 291 10.54 -61.17 -16.67
CA LYS A 291 9.14 -61.01 -17.08
C LYS A 291 8.59 -62.41 -17.35
N GLU A 292 7.76 -62.92 -16.46
CA GLU A 292 6.97 -64.11 -16.74
C GLU A 292 6.03 -63.75 -17.88
N LYS A 293 6.07 -64.53 -18.95
CA LYS A 293 5.20 -64.32 -20.10
C LYS A 293 3.79 -64.74 -19.72
N PHE A 294 2.88 -63.76 -19.67
CA PHE A 294 1.47 -64.01 -19.42
C PHE A 294 0.78 -64.32 -20.74
N PHE A 295 -0.10 -65.32 -20.75
CA PHE A 295 -0.75 -65.75 -21.97
C PHE A 295 -2.27 -65.70 -21.85
N VAL A 296 -2.91 -65.33 -22.95
CA VAL A 296 -4.35 -65.12 -23.06
C VAL A 296 -4.88 -65.80 -24.33
N THR A 297 -6.17 -66.07 -24.36
CA THR A 297 -6.93 -66.38 -25.58
C THR A 297 -8.05 -65.34 -25.75
N VAL A 298 -8.81 -65.42 -26.84
CA VAL A 298 -9.98 -64.58 -27.09
C VAL A 298 -11.28 -65.32 -26.85
N VAL A 299 -12.34 -64.63 -26.41
CA VAL A 299 -13.68 -65.22 -26.17
C VAL A 299 -14.40 -65.66 -27.45
N ARG A 300 -14.03 -65.09 -28.61
CA ARG A 300 -14.62 -65.38 -29.93
C ARG A 300 -13.61 -65.07 -31.04
N THR A 301 -13.85 -65.63 -32.22
CA THR A 301 -13.04 -65.31 -33.40
C THR A 301 -13.24 -63.84 -33.79
N ILE A 302 -12.13 -63.12 -33.98
CA ILE A 302 -12.10 -61.73 -34.44
C ILE A 302 -11.51 -61.73 -35.85
N GLU A 303 -12.35 -61.39 -36.83
CA GLU A 303 -11.93 -61.21 -38.22
C GLU A 303 -11.14 -59.91 -38.36
N VAL A 304 -9.95 -59.98 -38.97
CA VAL A 304 -9.09 -58.81 -39.22
C VAL A 304 -8.81 -58.74 -40.72
N GLU A 305 -9.21 -57.64 -41.37
CA GLU A 305 -9.05 -57.48 -42.82
C GLU A 305 -7.58 -57.64 -43.25
N GLY A 306 -7.34 -58.50 -44.24
CA GLY A 306 -6.00 -58.73 -44.81
C GLY A 306 -5.09 -59.63 -43.99
N HIS A 307 -5.59 -60.22 -42.90
CA HIS A 307 -4.79 -61.02 -41.96
C HIS A 307 -5.47 -62.33 -41.54
N HIS A 308 -4.73 -63.22 -40.89
CA HIS A 308 -5.33 -64.41 -40.28
C HIS A 308 -6.20 -64.01 -39.09
N PRO A 309 -7.41 -64.59 -38.95
CA PRO A 309 -8.32 -64.25 -37.87
C PRO A 309 -7.73 -64.66 -36.51
N ILE A 310 -8.00 -63.84 -35.50
CA ILE A 310 -7.63 -64.12 -34.11
C ILE A 310 -8.67 -65.07 -33.54
N THR A 311 -8.29 -66.26 -33.07
CA THR A 311 -9.21 -67.35 -32.73
C THR A 311 -9.08 -67.81 -31.27
N PRO A 312 -10.17 -68.22 -30.60
CA PRO A 312 -10.13 -68.75 -29.23
C PRO A 312 -9.25 -70.00 -29.05
N ASN A 313 -8.95 -70.70 -30.14
CA ASN A 313 -8.14 -71.92 -30.12
C ASN A 313 -6.63 -71.64 -30.04
N ASP A 314 -6.22 -70.40 -30.28
CA ASP A 314 -4.81 -70.01 -30.26
C ASP A 314 -4.44 -69.35 -28.93
N LYS A 315 -3.14 -69.42 -28.61
CA LYS A 315 -2.55 -68.85 -27.41
C LYS A 315 -1.72 -67.62 -27.79
N TYR A 316 -2.01 -66.50 -27.14
CA TYR A 316 -1.36 -65.22 -27.40
C TYR A 316 -0.59 -64.73 -26.16
N GLU A 317 0.61 -64.19 -26.35
CA GLU A 317 1.38 -63.56 -25.29
C GLU A 317 0.86 -62.13 -25.05
N LEU A 318 0.49 -61.80 -23.81
CA LEU A 318 0.06 -60.46 -23.43
C LEU A 318 1.31 -59.58 -23.24
N VAL A 319 1.39 -58.47 -23.96
CA VAL A 319 2.60 -57.65 -24.04
C VAL A 319 2.48 -56.37 -23.22
N ASP A 320 1.44 -55.57 -23.51
CA ASP A 320 1.26 -54.27 -22.88
C ASP A 320 -0.21 -53.79 -22.99
N ALA A 321 -0.59 -52.86 -22.13
CA ALA A 321 -1.88 -52.16 -22.19
C ALA A 321 -1.70 -50.81 -22.88
N CYS A 322 -2.56 -50.49 -23.85
CA CYS A 322 -2.57 -49.22 -24.55
C CYS A 322 -3.98 -48.63 -24.54
N GLY A 323 -4.31 -47.93 -23.44
CA GLY A 323 -5.66 -47.41 -23.24
C GLY A 323 -6.65 -48.53 -22.90
N ASP A 324 -7.77 -48.59 -23.63
CA ASP A 324 -8.82 -49.60 -23.46
C ASP A 324 -8.50 -50.92 -24.21
N ASP A 325 -7.46 -50.92 -25.05
CA ASP A 325 -7.00 -52.07 -25.81
C ASP A 325 -5.71 -52.66 -25.22
N TRP A 326 -5.54 -53.97 -25.39
CA TRP A 326 -4.33 -54.69 -25.00
C TRP A 326 -3.59 -55.20 -26.23
N GLN A 327 -2.27 -55.08 -26.22
CA GLN A 327 -1.42 -55.65 -27.24
C GLN A 327 -1.12 -57.11 -26.91
N ILE A 328 -1.52 -58.02 -27.79
CA ILE A 328 -1.24 -59.45 -27.73
C ILE A 328 -0.32 -59.86 -28.89
N LYS A 329 0.50 -60.89 -28.72
CA LYS A 329 1.33 -61.46 -29.80
C LYS A 329 0.97 -62.90 -30.07
N ASP A 330 0.82 -63.24 -31.34
CA ASP A 330 0.65 -64.63 -31.75
C ASP A 330 1.96 -65.43 -31.64
N LYS A 331 1.89 -66.73 -31.95
CA LYS A 331 3.06 -67.63 -31.99
C LYS A 331 4.17 -67.20 -32.97
N ASN A 332 3.84 -66.40 -33.98
CA ASN A 332 4.77 -65.86 -34.96
C ASN A 332 5.36 -64.51 -34.52
N GLY A 333 4.95 -64.00 -33.35
CA GLY A 333 5.35 -62.71 -32.81
C GLY A 333 4.63 -61.52 -33.44
N GLN A 334 3.59 -61.76 -34.26
CA GLN A 334 2.78 -60.70 -34.85
C GLN A 334 1.91 -60.06 -33.77
N PRO A 335 2.01 -58.73 -33.58
CA PRO A 335 1.23 -58.02 -32.59
C PRO A 335 -0.18 -57.71 -33.09
N TRP A 336 -1.16 -57.83 -32.19
CA TRP A 336 -2.56 -57.50 -32.40
C TRP A 336 -3.03 -56.60 -31.24
N HIS A 337 -3.90 -55.64 -31.53
CA HIS A 337 -4.57 -54.85 -30.50
C HIS A 337 -5.99 -55.36 -30.35
N VAL A 338 -6.34 -55.79 -29.14
CA VAL A 338 -7.64 -56.40 -28.83
C VAL A 338 -8.19 -55.77 -27.56
N PRO A 339 -9.47 -55.31 -27.56
CA PRO A 339 -10.12 -54.82 -26.36
C PRO A 339 -10.05 -55.81 -25.20
N SER A 340 -9.83 -55.31 -23.98
CA SER A 340 -9.64 -56.17 -22.80
C SER A 340 -10.81 -57.14 -22.56
N GLU A 341 -12.02 -56.72 -22.92
CA GLU A 341 -13.25 -57.50 -22.77
C GLU A 341 -13.28 -58.80 -23.59
N PHE A 342 -12.46 -58.89 -24.64
CA PHE A 342 -12.36 -60.10 -25.44
C PHE A 342 -11.26 -61.05 -24.98
N LEU A 343 -10.42 -60.66 -24.03
CA LEU A 343 -9.28 -61.47 -23.58
C LEU A 343 -9.65 -62.35 -22.38
N VAL A 344 -9.29 -63.62 -22.48
CA VAL A 344 -9.44 -64.62 -21.41
C VAL A 344 -8.05 -65.09 -20.98
N PRO A 345 -7.67 -64.95 -19.70
CA PRO A 345 -6.42 -65.47 -19.20
C PRO A 345 -6.38 -66.99 -19.31
N LEU A 346 -5.31 -67.53 -19.87
CA LEU A 346 -5.04 -68.97 -19.87
C LEU A 346 -4.23 -69.28 -18.61
N GLN A 347 -4.77 -70.13 -17.74
CA GLN A 347 -4.08 -70.59 -16.53
C GLN A 347 -2.83 -71.41 -16.87
#